data_AF-A0A377BPV6-F1
#
_entry.id   AF-A0A377BPV6-F1
#
_cell.length_a   1.000
_cell.length_b   1.000
_cell.length_c   1.000
_cell.angle_alpha   90.00
_cell.angle_beta   90.00
_cell.angle_gamma   90.00
#
_symmetry.space_group_name_H-M   'P 1'
#
loop_
_entity.id
_entity.type
_entity.pdbx_description
1 polymer ?
#
loop_
_entity_poly.entity_id
_entity_poly.type
_entity_poly.pdbx_seq_one_letter_code
_entity_poly.pdbx_strand_id
1 'polypeptide(L)' 'MKLIWSEESWDDYLYWQETDKRIVKKINELIKDTRRTPFEGKGKPEP' A
#
# COMPACT_ATOMS: atom_id res chain seq x y z
N MET A 1 14.16 3.60 -2.06
CA MET A 1 13.76 2.26 -1.54
C MET A 1 13.09 1.45 -2.63
N LYS A 2 13.44 0.16 -2.74
CA LYS A 2 12.69 -0.79 -3.58
C LYS A 2 11.38 -1.15 -2.86
N LEU A 3 10.29 -1.32 -3.61
CA LEU A 3 9.06 -1.91 -3.08
C LEU A 3 9.17 -3.41 -3.29
N ILE A 4 8.99 -4.18 -2.23
CA ILE A 4 9.07 -5.64 -2.23
C ILE A 4 7.76 -6.13 -1.63
N TRP A 5 7.16 -7.11 -2.28
CA TRP A 5 5.92 -7.76 -1.84
C TRP A 5 6.26 -9.17 -1.36
N SER A 6 5.57 -9.64 -0.32
CA SER A 6 5.42 -11.08 -0.10
C SER A 6 4.42 -11.64 -1.12
N GLU A 7 4.45 -12.96 -1.36
CA GLU A 7 3.51 -13.61 -2.28
C GLU A 7 2.04 -13.34 -1.88
N GLU A 8 1.70 -13.55 -0.61
CA GLU A 8 0.36 -13.27 -0.07
C GLU A 8 -0.07 -11.81 -0.30
N SER A 9 0.81 -10.84 0.00
CA SER A 9 0.48 -9.42 -0.19
C SER A 9 0.30 -9.04 -1.66
N TRP A 10 0.97 -9.76 -2.56
CA TRP A 10 0.84 -9.54 -4.00
C TRP A 10 -0.48 -10.12 -4.52
N ASP A 11 -0.87 -11.32 -4.07
CA ASP A 11 -2.15 -11.93 -4.41
C ASP A 11 -3.33 -11.09 -3.91
N ASP A 12 -3.26 -10.58 -2.67
CA ASP A 12 -4.25 -9.65 -2.14
C ASP A 12 -4.33 -8.36 -2.97
N TYR A 13 -3.18 -7.82 -3.38
CA TYR A 13 -3.13 -6.62 -4.20
C TYR A 13 -3.80 -6.86 -5.57
N LEU A 14 -3.56 -8.01 -6.20
CA LEU A 14 -4.21 -8.41 -7.45
C LEU A 14 -5.71 -8.61 -7.28
N TYR A 15 -6.14 -9.28 -6.21
CA TYR A 15 -7.56 -9.43 -5.88
C TYR A 15 -8.27 -8.07 -5.80
N TRP A 16 -7.65 -7.08 -5.15
CA TRP A 16 -8.23 -5.73 -5.08
C TRP A 16 -8.27 -5.00 -6.42
N GLN A 17 -7.37 -5.31 -7.36
CA GLN A 17 -7.44 -4.73 -8.72
C GLN A 17 -8.67 -5.18 -9.49
N GLU A 18 -9.10 -6.42 -9.28
CA GLU A 18 -10.28 -6.98 -9.92
C GLU A 18 -11.57 -6.59 -9.22
N THR A 19 -11.56 -6.53 -7.88
CA THR A 19 -12.77 -6.34 -7.06
C THR A 19 -13.09 -4.88 -6.72
N ASP A 20 -12.11 -4.08 -6.28
CA ASP A 20 -12.32 -2.67 -5.97
C ASP A 20 -11.09 -1.78 -6.17
N LYS A 21 -11.10 -1.06 -7.29
CA LYS A 21 -10.04 -0.09 -7.65
C LYS A 21 -9.88 1.05 -6.66
N ARG A 22 -10.87 1.34 -5.80
CA ARG A 22 -10.73 2.37 -4.75
C ARG A 22 -9.73 1.93 -3.68
N ILE A 23 -9.72 0.65 -3.32
CA ILE A 23 -8.77 0.10 -2.36
C ILE A 23 -7.36 0.12 -2.94
N VAL A 24 -7.18 -0.26 -4.20
CA VAL A 24 -5.88 -0.17 -4.89
C VAL A 24 -5.33 1.26 -4.91
N LYS A 25 -6.18 2.26 -5.20
CA LYS A 25 -5.77 3.67 -5.13
C LYS A 25 -5.28 4.03 -3.74
N LYS A 26 -5.99 3.62 -2.68
CA LYS A 26 -5.60 3.88 -1.30
C LYS A 26 -4.28 3.19 -0.93
N ILE A 27 -4.08 1.93 -1.31
CA ILE A 27 -2.82 1.21 -1.12
C ILE A 27 -1.66 1.96 -1.79
N ASN A 28 -1.84 2.36 -3.06
CA ASN A 28 -0.81 3.08 -3.80
C ASN A 28 -0.48 4.45 -3.17
N GLU A 29 -1.48 5.16 -2.64
CA GLU A 29 -1.25 6.40 -1.90
C GLU A 29 -0.46 6.19 -0.62
N LEU A 30 -0.80 5.17 0.17
CA LEU A 30 -0.09 4.85 1.41
C LEU A 30 1.36 4.41 1.15
N ILE A 31 1.61 3.60 0.11
CA ILE A 31 2.96 3.21 -0.31
C ILE A 31 3.78 4.44 -0.74
N LYS A 32 3.16 5.37 -1.46
CA LYS A 32 3.83 6.60 -1.89
C LYS A 32 4.18 7.49 -0.69
N ASP A 33 3.31 7.55 0.30
CA ASP A 33 3.50 8.38 1.50
C ASP A 33 4.58 7.81 2.41
N THR A 34 4.52 6.52 2.74
CA THR A 34 5.55 5.82 3.55
C THR A 34 6.95 5.86 2.93
N ARG A 35 7.05 5.94 1.59
CA ARG A 35 8.34 6.17 0.91
C ARG A 35 8.92 7.56 1.12
N ARG A 36 8.09 8.56 1.42
CA ARG A 36 8.51 9.96 1.68
C ARG A 36 8.69 10.20 3.17
N THR A 37 7.74 9.74 3.98
CA THR A 37 7.68 9.90 5.44
C THR A 37 7.26 8.55 6.05
N PRO A 38 8.21 7.69 6.44
CA PRO A 38 7.89 6.31 6.84
C PRO A 38 7.04 6.19 8.11
N PHE A 39 7.23 7.10 9.07
CA PHE A 39 6.60 7.06 10.39
C PHE A 39 5.66 8.26 10.64
N GLU A 40 5.38 9.03 9.60
CA GLU A 40 4.52 10.21 9.67
C GLU A 40 3.63 10.27 8.43
N GLY A 41 2.44 10.84 8.55
CA GLY A 41 1.56 11.09 7.41
C GLY A 41 0.31 10.21 7.39
N LYS A 42 -0.12 9.83 6.19
CA LYS A 42 -1.43 9.21 5.93
C LYS A 42 -1.51 7.80 6.52
N GLY A 43 -2.71 7.45 6.98
CA GLY A 43 -3.01 6.11 7.46
C GLY A 43 -2.78 5.89 8.95
N LYS A 44 -2.38 6.94 9.70
CA LYS A 44 -2.06 6.86 11.13
C LYS A 44 -0.98 5.79 11.40
N PRO A 45 0.25 6.01 10.92
CA PRO A 45 1.34 5.07 11.18
C PRO A 45 1.55 4.95 12.69
N GLU A 46 1.48 3.72 13.19
CA GLU A 46 1.78 3.35 14.58
C GLU A 46 3.21 2.75 14.61
N PRO A 47 4.02 3.05 15.66
CA PRO A 47 5.41 2.64 15.77
C PRO A 47 5.63 1.14 16.00
#